data_AF-A0A0W0WLE5-F1
#
_entry.id   AF-A0A0W0WLE5-F1
#
_cell.length_a   1.000
_cell.length_b   1.000
_cell.length_c   1.000
_cell.angle_alpha   90.00
_cell.angle_beta   90.00
_cell.angle_gamma   90.00
#
_symmetry.space_group_name_H-M   'P 1'
#
loop_
_entity.id
_entity.type
_entity.pdbx_description
1 polymer ?
#
loop_
_entity_poly.entity_id
_entity_poly.type
_entity_poly.pdbx_seq_one_letter_code
_entity_poly.pdbx_strand_id
1 'polypeptide(L)'
;MNQKRPVNLDLGTIKFPAMAIASILHRISGLVLFLLLPFILYLLSKSLNSDVSFMQMQILLQSPFYKLLLWVFSAALVYHILAGIRHMIMDLGYGEEVKEGRQTAIWVIALAVILTIFLGIWIW
;
A
#
# COMPACT_ATOMS: atom_id res chain seq x y z
N MET A 1 21.98 4.86 -41.14
CA MET A 1 20.96 4.86 -40.06
C MET A 1 21.12 3.56 -39.28
N ASN A 2 21.44 3.66 -37.99
CA ASN A 2 21.70 2.48 -37.16
C ASN A 2 20.35 1.78 -36.86
N GLN A 3 20.12 0.59 -37.42
CA GLN A 3 18.86 -0.15 -37.25
C GLN A 3 18.73 -0.60 -35.78
N LYS A 4 17.79 0.00 -35.04
CA LYS A 4 17.52 -0.39 -33.64
C LYS A 4 16.89 -1.78 -33.63
N ARG A 5 17.49 -2.70 -32.87
CA ARG A 5 16.98 -4.06 -32.70
C ARG A 5 15.63 -4.03 -31.95
N PRO A 6 14.70 -4.93 -32.29
CA PRO A 6 13.45 -5.06 -31.55
C PRO A 6 13.72 -5.57 -30.13
N VAL A 7 12.94 -5.08 -29.16
CA VAL A 7 13.01 -5.47 -27.74
C VAL A 7 11.63 -5.99 -27.35
N ASN A 8 11.58 -7.20 -26.77
CA ASN A 8 10.33 -7.71 -26.21
C ASN A 8 10.10 -7.13 -24.81
N LEU A 9 9.21 -6.13 -24.73
CA LEU A 9 8.74 -5.50 -23.49
C LEU A 9 7.21 -5.58 -23.35
N ASP A 10 6.59 -6.52 -24.07
CA ASP A 10 5.16 -6.76 -23.90
C ASP A 10 4.92 -7.51 -22.58
N LEU A 11 4.56 -6.76 -21.55
CA LEU A 11 4.29 -7.27 -20.20
C LEU A 11 3.13 -8.28 -20.19
N GLY A 12 2.21 -8.22 -21.16
CA GLY A 12 1.11 -9.18 -21.27
C GLY A 12 1.58 -10.59 -21.64
N THR A 13 2.76 -10.73 -22.22
CA THR A 13 3.36 -12.02 -22.58
C THR A 13 4.18 -12.65 -21.45
N ILE A 14 4.46 -11.91 -20.39
CA ILE A 14 5.36 -12.30 -19.29
C ILE A 14 4.55 -12.80 -18.09
N LYS A 15 4.91 -13.97 -17.56
CA LYS A 15 4.32 -14.51 -16.32
C LYS A 15 5.09 -14.01 -15.11
N PHE A 16 4.44 -13.16 -14.31
CA PHE A 16 5.06 -12.61 -13.10
C PHE A 16 4.88 -13.53 -11.89
N PRO A 17 5.96 -13.87 -11.16
CA PRO A 17 5.85 -14.59 -9.90
C PRO A 17 5.26 -13.71 -8.79
N ALA A 18 4.74 -14.34 -7.73
CA ALA A 18 4.17 -13.62 -6.58
C ALA A 18 5.13 -12.60 -5.96
N MET A 19 6.45 -12.88 -5.97
CA MET A 19 7.49 -11.96 -5.51
C MET A 19 7.54 -10.65 -6.30
N ALA A 20 7.36 -10.73 -7.63
CA ALA A 20 7.36 -9.56 -8.51
C ALA A 20 6.10 -8.71 -8.27
N ILE A 21 4.95 -9.37 -8.10
CA ILE A 21 3.68 -8.71 -7.74
C ILE A 21 3.84 -8.02 -6.38
N ALA A 22 4.39 -8.71 -5.38
CA ALA A 22 4.57 -8.15 -4.06
C ALA A 22 5.46 -6.88 -4.07
N SER A 23 6.54 -6.91 -4.86
CA SER A 23 7.46 -5.79 -5.03
C SER A 23 6.82 -4.59 -5.72
N ILE A 24 6.08 -4.79 -6.83
CA ILE A 24 5.43 -3.65 -7.52
C ILE A 24 4.32 -3.03 -6.65
N LEU A 25 3.56 -3.84 -5.91
CA LEU A 25 2.57 -3.33 -4.96
C LEU A 25 3.23 -2.54 -3.82
N HIS A 26 4.44 -2.91 -3.38
CA HIS A 26 5.17 -2.16 -2.35
C HIS A 26 5.57 -0.78 -2.88
N ARG A 27 6.01 -0.69 -4.14
CA ARG A 27 6.31 0.59 -4.81
C ARG A 27 5.06 1.45 -4.98
N ILE A 28 3.97 0.88 -5.47
CA ILE A 28 2.71 1.59 -5.67
C ILE A 28 2.15 2.10 -4.34
N SER A 29 2.14 1.27 -3.29
CA SER A 29 1.69 1.69 -1.96
C SER A 29 2.53 2.85 -1.41
N GLY A 30 3.85 2.86 -1.62
CA GLY A 30 4.71 3.98 -1.24
C GLY A 30 4.33 5.30 -1.95
N LEU A 31 4.02 5.22 -3.25
CA LEU A 31 3.54 6.38 -4.01
C LEU A 31 2.17 6.87 -3.49
N VAL A 32 1.23 5.95 -3.23
CA VAL A 32 -0.09 6.29 -2.68
C VAL A 32 0.05 7.00 -1.33
N LEU A 33 0.90 6.47 -0.44
CA LEU A 33 1.17 7.09 0.86
C LEU A 33 1.74 8.50 0.70
N PHE A 34 2.74 8.67 -0.16
CA PHE A 34 3.33 9.98 -0.42
C PHE A 34 2.31 11.01 -0.91
N LEU A 35 1.44 10.63 -1.85
CA LEU A 35 0.43 11.52 -2.42
C LEU A 35 -0.69 11.87 -1.43
N LEU A 36 -1.09 10.93 -0.57
CA LEU A 36 -2.19 11.12 0.39
C LEU A 36 -1.74 11.65 1.76
N LEU A 37 -0.44 11.63 2.07
CA LEU A 37 0.10 12.13 3.34
C LEU A 37 -0.34 13.57 3.68
N PRO A 38 -0.30 14.56 2.75
CA PRO A 38 -0.77 15.92 3.05
C PRO A 38 -2.24 15.96 3.48
N PHE A 39 -3.09 15.12 2.90
CA PHE A 39 -4.50 15.02 3.28
C PHE A 39 -4.66 14.45 4.70
N ILE A 40 -3.89 13.41 5.06
CA ILE A 40 -3.91 12.86 6.42
C ILE A 40 -3.40 13.88 7.44
N LEU A 41 -2.34 14.62 7.12
CA LEU A 41 -1.84 15.70 7.99
C LEU A 41 -2.84 16.85 8.13
N TYR A 42 -3.61 17.14 7.09
CA TYR A 42 -4.71 18.11 7.17
C TYR A 42 -5.82 17.66 8.12
N LEU A 43 -6.23 16.38 8.06
CA LEU A 43 -7.22 15.82 8.99
C LEU A 43 -6.69 15.84 10.43
N LEU A 44 -5.42 15.47 10.64
CA LEU A 44 -4.76 15.52 11.95
C LEU A 44 -4.69 16.95 12.49
N SER A 45 -4.37 17.93 11.64
CA SER A 45 -4.37 19.34 12.04
C SER A 45 -5.76 19.79 12.51
N LYS A 46 -6.81 19.44 11.76
CA LYS A 46 -8.19 19.72 12.17
C LYS A 46 -8.61 19.00 13.43
N SER A 47 -8.10 17.80 13.70
CA SER A 47 -8.49 17.05 14.90
C SER A 47 -7.90 17.64 16.18
N LEU A 48 -6.83 18.43 16.08
CA LEU A 48 -6.09 18.96 17.22
C LEU A 48 -6.29 20.46 17.46
N ASN A 49 -6.81 21.22 16.49
CA ASN A 49 -6.80 22.68 16.53
C ASN A 49 -7.82 23.28 17.52
N SER A 50 -9.07 22.79 17.53
CA SER A 50 -10.17 23.24 18.41
C SER A 50 -11.36 22.29 18.32
N ASP A 51 -12.27 22.35 19.29
CA ASP A 51 -13.52 21.56 19.30
C ASP A 51 -14.35 21.78 18.03
N VAL A 52 -14.44 23.04 17.56
CA VAL A 52 -15.16 23.39 16.33
C VAL A 52 -14.51 22.72 15.11
N SER A 53 -13.18 22.76 15.00
CA SER A 53 -12.47 22.12 13.89
C SER A 53 -12.55 20.58 13.95
N PHE A 54 -12.59 20.00 15.14
CA PHE A 54 -12.79 18.56 15.33
C PHE A 54 -14.18 18.12 14.85
N MET A 55 -15.23 18.85 15.21
CA MET A 55 -16.58 18.60 14.71
C MET A 55 -16.67 18.71 13.18
N GLN A 56 -16.01 19.71 12.58
CA GLN A 56 -15.93 19.83 11.12
C GLN A 56 -15.23 18.64 10.47
N MET A 57 -14.14 18.15 11.06
CA MET A 57 -13.44 16.95 10.59
C MET A 57 -14.36 15.71 10.69
N GLN A 58 -15.12 15.57 11.77
CA GLN A 58 -16.09 14.48 11.92
C GLN A 58 -17.14 14.51 10.80
N ILE A 59 -17.72 15.68 10.51
CA ILE A 59 -18.69 15.86 9.41
C ILE A 59 -18.06 15.50 8.07
N LEU A 60 -16.82 15.94 7.81
CA LEU A 60 -16.09 15.60 6.59
C LEU A 60 -15.91 14.08 6.46
N LEU A 61 -15.54 13.39 7.54
CA LEU A 61 -15.39 11.94 7.60
C LEU A 61 -16.71 11.15 7.59
N GLN A 62 -17.87 11.81 7.65
CA GLN A 62 -19.15 11.14 7.37
C GLN A 62 -19.37 10.92 5.87
N SER A 63 -18.72 11.70 5.00
CA SER A 63 -18.86 11.53 3.55
C SER A 63 -18.11 10.28 3.06
N PRO A 64 -18.76 9.40 2.27
CA PRO A 64 -18.15 8.17 1.77
C PRO A 64 -16.85 8.41 1.00
N PHE A 65 -16.72 9.55 0.33
CA PHE A 65 -15.51 9.91 -0.43
C PHE A 65 -14.29 10.06 0.49
N TYR A 66 -14.42 10.77 1.61
CA TYR A 66 -13.30 10.97 2.54
C TYR A 66 -13.01 9.71 3.36
N LYS A 67 -14.03 8.91 3.69
CA LYS A 67 -13.83 7.56 4.24
C LYS A 67 -13.04 6.68 3.29
N LEU A 68 -13.34 6.73 1.99
CA LEU A 68 -12.61 5.98 0.97
C LEU A 68 -11.14 6.44 0.89
N LEU A 69 -10.86 7.74 0.91
CA LEU A 69 -9.48 8.25 0.94
C LEU A 69 -8.71 7.78 2.19
N LEU A 70 -9.35 7.85 3.36
CA LEU A 70 -8.76 7.36 4.61
C LEU A 70 -8.49 5.86 4.56
N TRP A 71 -9.42 5.08 4.01
CA TRP A 71 -9.27 3.64 3.84
C TRP A 71 -8.17 3.28 2.85
N VAL A 72 -8.10 3.95 1.68
CA VAL A 72 -7.04 3.74 0.69
C VAL A 72 -5.67 4.06 1.30
N PHE A 73 -5.53 5.16 2.03
CA PHE A 73 -4.29 5.49 2.73
C PHE A 73 -3.92 4.40 3.75
N SER A 74 -4.88 3.97 4.57
CA SER A 74 -4.66 2.98 5.62
C SER A 74 -4.32 1.59 5.04
N ALA A 75 -4.99 1.19 3.96
CA ALA A 75 -4.72 -0.06 3.24
C ALA A 75 -3.33 -0.04 2.60
N ALA A 76 -2.95 1.07 1.95
CA ALA A 76 -1.61 1.27 1.42
C ALA A 76 -0.56 1.22 2.54
N LEU A 77 -0.83 1.84 3.69
CA LEU A 77 0.07 1.84 4.84
C LEU A 77 0.32 0.42 5.37
N VAL A 78 -0.75 -0.34 5.59
CA VAL A 78 -0.68 -1.73 6.05
C VAL A 78 0.15 -2.56 5.08
N TYR A 79 -0.17 -2.51 3.79
CA TYR A 79 0.57 -3.27 2.78
C TYR A 79 2.05 -2.86 2.74
N HIS A 80 2.32 -1.55 2.73
CA HIS A 80 3.68 -1.02 2.61
C HIS A 80 4.55 -1.43 3.80
N ILE A 81 4.02 -1.38 5.02
CA ILE A 81 4.71 -1.82 6.24
C ILE A 81 4.95 -3.32 6.21
N LEU A 82 3.95 -4.15 5.89
CA LEU A 82 4.13 -5.61 5.86
C LEU A 82 5.16 -6.04 4.82
N ALA A 83 5.10 -5.47 3.62
CA ALA A 83 6.09 -5.72 2.57
C ALA A 83 7.48 -5.17 2.94
N GLY A 84 7.54 -4.00 3.60
CA GLY A 84 8.78 -3.41 4.11
C GLY A 84 9.44 -4.27 5.17
N ILE A 85 8.69 -4.79 6.14
CA ILE A 85 9.19 -5.74 7.13
C ILE A 85 9.72 -7.01 6.46
N ARG A 86 8.99 -7.55 5.47
CA ARG A 86 9.48 -8.68 4.67
C ARG A 86 10.81 -8.35 3.99
N HIS A 87 10.96 -7.15 3.42
CA HIS A 87 12.22 -6.71 2.82
C HIS A 87 13.34 -6.66 3.87
N MET A 88 13.10 -6.03 5.02
CA MET A 88 14.09 -5.96 6.10
C MET A 88 14.51 -7.34 6.61
N ILE A 89 13.58 -8.30 6.72
CA ILE A 89 13.89 -9.69 7.10
C ILE A 89 14.81 -10.34 6.05
N MET A 90 14.55 -10.12 4.76
CA MET A 90 15.40 -10.62 3.68
C MET A 90 16.77 -9.95 3.68
N ASP A 91 16.85 -8.65 3.96
CA ASP A 91 18.11 -7.90 4.05
C ASP A 91 19.00 -8.40 5.22
N LEU A 92 18.39 -9.04 6.24
CA LEU A 92 19.10 -9.71 7.33
C LEU A 92 19.57 -11.14 6.98
N GLY A 93 19.32 -11.61 5.76
CA GLY A 93 19.74 -12.93 5.27
C GLY A 93 18.73 -14.07 5.50
N TYR A 94 17.47 -13.76 5.84
CA TYR A 94 16.42 -14.77 6.05
C TYR A 94 15.45 -14.84 4.86
N GLY A 95 15.05 -16.04 4.44
CA GLY A 95 14.03 -16.17 3.38
C GLY A 95 14.55 -15.96 1.95
N GLU A 96 15.84 -16.18 1.71
CA GLU A 96 16.52 -15.91 0.43
C GLU A 96 16.18 -16.93 -0.67
N GLU A 97 15.73 -18.14 -0.29
CA GLU A 97 15.39 -19.15 -1.28
C GLU A 97 14.13 -18.79 -2.07
N VAL A 98 14.08 -19.19 -3.35
CA VAL A 98 12.94 -18.91 -4.25
C VAL A 98 11.61 -19.41 -3.67
N LYS A 99 11.61 -20.58 -3.00
CA LYS A 99 10.43 -21.16 -2.38
C LYS A 99 9.93 -20.31 -1.21
N GLU A 100 10.84 -19.89 -0.33
CA GLU A 100 10.56 -19.06 0.83
C GLU A 100 10.13 -17.65 0.41
N GLY A 101 10.82 -17.06 -0.57
CA GLY A 101 10.48 -15.78 -1.18
C GLY A 101 9.07 -15.76 -1.77
N ARG A 102 8.65 -16.85 -2.43
CA ARG A 102 7.29 -17.02 -2.94
C ARG A 102 6.27 -17.15 -1.81
N GLN A 103 6.55 -17.96 -0.80
CA GLN A 103 5.63 -18.21 0.30
C GLN A 103 5.40 -16.95 1.15
N THR A 104 6.47 -16.25 1.51
CA THR A 104 6.41 -14.98 2.25
C THR A 104 5.67 -13.90 1.47
N ALA A 105 5.85 -13.81 0.15
CA ALA A 105 5.09 -12.88 -0.69
C ALA A 105 3.58 -13.15 -0.67
N ILE A 106 3.17 -14.42 -0.75
CA ILE A 106 1.76 -14.82 -0.65
C ILE A 106 1.19 -14.48 0.72
N TRP A 107 1.92 -14.79 1.80
CA TRP A 107 1.48 -14.48 3.17
C TRP A 107 1.31 -12.99 3.42
N VAL A 108 2.26 -12.16 2.95
CA VAL A 108 2.17 -10.69 3.07
C VAL A 108 0.93 -10.17 2.37
N ILE A 109 0.68 -10.63 1.13
CA ILE A 109 -0.51 -10.20 0.36
C ILE A 109 -1.79 -10.65 1.06
N ALA A 110 -1.87 -11.92 1.50
CA ALA A 110 -3.05 -12.45 2.17
C ALA A 110 -3.35 -11.71 3.48
N LEU A 111 -2.33 -11.48 4.32
CA LEU A 111 -2.47 -10.73 5.56
C LEU A 111 -2.89 -9.29 5.31
N ALA A 112 -2.31 -8.63 4.30
CA ALA A 112 -2.69 -7.27 3.94
C ALA A 112 -4.15 -7.17 3.50
N VAL A 113 -4.66 -8.14 2.73
CA VAL A 113 -6.08 -8.20 2.35
C VAL A 113 -6.98 -8.33 3.58
N ILE A 114 -6.66 -9.26 4.49
CA ILE A 114 -7.42 -9.48 5.73
C ILE A 114 -7.49 -8.19 6.56
N LEU A 115 -6.35 -7.55 6.80
CA LEU A 115 -6.28 -6.31 7.58
C LEU A 115 -6.98 -5.15 6.88
N THR A 116 -6.90 -5.07 5.56
CA THR A 116 -7.60 -4.05 4.76
C THR A 116 -9.12 -4.19 4.85
N ILE A 117 -9.64 -5.43 4.91
CA ILE A 117 -11.07 -5.68 5.13
C ILE A 117 -11.48 -5.23 6.53
N PHE A 118 -10.71 -5.59 7.57
CA PHE A 118 -11.00 -5.13 8.94
C PHE A 118 -10.94 -3.61 9.08
N LEU A 119 -10.00 -2.94 8.42
CA LEU A 119 -9.97 -1.48 8.33
C LEU A 119 -11.23 -0.91 7.66
N GLY A 120 -11.73 -1.58 6.63
CA GLY A 120 -12.99 -1.20 5.99
C GLY A 120 -14.18 -1.31 6.95
N ILE A 121 -14.25 -2.39 7.74
CA ILE A 121 -15.29 -2.56 8.75
C ILE A 121 -15.19 -1.49 9.85
N TRP A 122 -13.98 -1.10 10.22
CA TRP A 122 -13.77 -0.11 11.29
C TRP A 122 -14.03 1.34 10.86
N ILE A 123 -13.73 1.70 9.61
CA ILE A 123 -13.88 3.07 9.09
C ILE A 123 -15.35 3.39 8.74
N TRP A 124 -16.13 2.39 8.32
CA TRP A 124 -17.52 2.58 7.93
C TRP A 124 -18.46 2.45 9.12
#